data_AF-H6BD04-F1
#
_entry.id   AF-H6BD04-F1
#
_cell.length_a   1.000
_cell.length_b   1.000
_cell.length_c   1.000
_cell.angle_alpha   90.00
_cell.angle_beta   90.00
_cell.angle_gamma   90.00
#
_symmetry.space_group_name_H-M   'P 1'
#
loop_
_entity.id
_entity.type
_entity.pdbx_description
1 polymer ?
#
loop_
_entity_poly.entity_id
_entity_poly.type
_entity_poly.pdbx_seq_one_letter_code
_entity_poly.pdbx_strand_id
1 'polypeptide(L)'
;TRGRDHTSMATLEDKAIWEDGEESLGEQILKLNTDEIVTRTKLLENEIKIMKSEILRINHDLTATKEKIKENTEKIEVNKTLPYLVSNVIELLDMEPQDSGEEDGANIDLDAQRKGKCAVIKTSTRQTYFLPVIGLVDPEKLSPGDIVGVNKDSYLILETLPQEYDSRVKAMEVDERPTEQ
;
A
#
# COMPACT_ATOMS: atom_id res chain seq x y z
N THR A 1 -15.10 -3.59 -17.38
CA THR A 1 -16.35 -3.24 -16.67
C THR A 1 -16.56 -4.18 -15.50
N ARG A 2 -15.91 -3.92 -14.35
CA ARG A 2 -16.22 -4.58 -13.08
C ARG A 2 -16.56 -3.47 -12.10
N GLY A 3 -17.87 -3.27 -11.91
CA GLY A 3 -18.40 -2.32 -10.93
C GLY A 3 -17.94 -2.74 -9.55
N ARG A 4 -17.38 -1.79 -8.80
CA ARG A 4 -17.33 -1.88 -7.34
C ARG A 4 -18.78 -1.84 -6.89
N ASP A 5 -19.28 -2.98 -6.43
CA ASP A 5 -20.46 -2.99 -5.57
C ASP A 5 -20.05 -2.29 -4.28
N HIS A 6 -20.29 -0.97 -4.24
CA HIS A 6 -20.36 -0.24 -2.99
C HIS A 6 -21.53 -0.85 -2.23
N THR A 7 -21.23 -1.79 -1.34
CA THR A 7 -22.17 -2.24 -0.32
C THR A 7 -22.64 -0.98 0.40
N SER A 8 -23.89 -0.59 0.17
CA SER A 8 -24.54 0.49 0.89
C SER A 8 -24.45 0.12 2.37
N MET A 9 -23.61 0.84 3.11
CA MET A 9 -23.59 0.75 4.57
C MET A 9 -25.02 1.03 5.04
N ALA A 10 -25.67 0.03 5.63
CA ALA A 10 -26.94 0.23 6.30
C ALA A 10 -26.74 1.34 7.33
N THR A 11 -27.47 2.44 7.16
CA THR A 11 -27.35 3.61 8.02
C THR A 11 -28.12 3.34 9.32
N LEU A 12 -27.67 3.87 10.46
CA LEU A 12 -28.34 3.67 11.76
C LEU A 12 -29.82 4.13 11.77
N GLU A 13 -30.27 4.83 10.73
CA GLU A 13 -31.63 5.32 10.51
C GLU A 13 -32.56 4.25 9.89
N ASP A 14 -32.05 3.11 9.45
CA ASP A 14 -32.86 2.01 8.91
C ASP A 14 -33.65 1.31 10.04
N LYS A 15 -34.96 1.59 10.11
CA LYS A 15 -35.89 1.02 11.10
C LYS A 15 -35.86 -0.52 11.18
N ALA A 16 -35.53 -1.18 10.08
CA ALA A 16 -35.42 -2.65 10.02
C ALA A 16 -34.33 -3.23 10.94
N ILE A 17 -33.32 -2.43 11.32
CA ILE A 17 -32.25 -2.86 12.26
C ILE A 17 -32.78 -2.93 13.70
N TRP A 18 -33.77 -2.09 14.03
CA TRP A 18 -34.26 -1.92 15.40
C TRP A 18 -35.52 -2.74 15.68
N GLU A 19 -36.32 -3.06 14.66
CA GLU A 19 -37.60 -3.78 14.80
C GLU A 19 -37.43 -5.18 15.42
N ASP A 20 -36.45 -5.98 14.97
CA ASP A 20 -36.17 -7.32 15.54
C ASP A 20 -35.55 -7.26 16.95
N GLY A 21 -34.88 -6.16 17.27
CA GLY A 21 -34.22 -5.96 18.57
C GLY A 21 -35.17 -5.53 19.69
N GLU A 22 -36.16 -4.70 19.37
CA GLU A 22 -37.11 -4.16 20.35
C GLU A 22 -38.05 -5.23 20.92
N GLU A 23 -38.52 -6.18 20.10
CA GLU A 23 -39.44 -7.24 20.54
C GLU A 23 -38.77 -8.21 21.53
N SER A 24 -37.52 -8.62 21.23
CA SER A 24 -36.68 -9.45 22.09
C SER A 24 -36.25 -8.75 23.38
N LEU A 25 -35.93 -7.45 23.31
CA LEU A 25 -35.53 -6.66 24.46
C LEU A 25 -36.73 -6.40 25.40
N GLY A 26 -37.92 -6.15 24.84
CA GLY A 26 -39.15 -5.97 25.59
C GLY A 26 -39.50 -7.19 26.46
N GLU A 27 -39.41 -8.40 25.91
CA GLU A 27 -39.62 -9.64 26.67
C GLU A 27 -38.59 -9.87 27.78
N GLN A 28 -37.34 -9.43 27.58
CA GLN A 28 -36.29 -9.53 28.60
C GLN A 28 -36.52 -8.54 29.75
N ILE A 29 -36.96 -7.32 29.44
CA ILE A 29 -37.26 -6.28 30.45
C ILE A 29 -38.44 -6.72 31.34
N LEU A 30 -39.45 -7.37 30.77
CA LEU A 30 -40.59 -7.95 31.52
C LEU A 30 -40.18 -9.06 32.51
N LYS A 31 -39.04 -9.73 32.28
CA LYS A 31 -38.52 -10.81 33.13
C LYS A 31 -37.54 -10.32 34.20
N LEU A 32 -37.04 -9.10 34.10
CA LEU A 32 -36.02 -8.52 34.99
C LEU A 32 -36.66 -7.74 36.15
N ASN A 33 -35.95 -7.70 37.27
CA ASN A 33 -36.35 -6.86 38.41
C ASN A 33 -35.96 -5.38 38.19
N THR A 34 -36.68 -4.46 38.84
CA THR A 34 -36.45 -3.01 38.70
C THR A 34 -35.01 -2.60 39.03
N ASP A 35 -34.38 -3.21 40.03
CA ASP A 35 -32.98 -2.95 40.40
C ASP A 35 -31.97 -3.46 39.36
N GLU A 36 -32.28 -4.58 38.70
CA GLU A 36 -31.45 -5.13 37.61
C GLU A 36 -31.52 -4.25 36.37
N ILE A 37 -32.69 -3.68 36.07
CA ILE A 37 -32.85 -2.70 34.99
C ILE A 37 -31.98 -1.47 35.27
N VAL A 38 -32.01 -0.92 36.49
CA VAL A 38 -31.24 0.28 36.85
C VAL A 38 -29.72 0.04 36.77
N THR A 39 -29.24 -1.13 37.21
CA THR A 39 -27.81 -1.47 37.10
C THR A 39 -27.38 -1.66 35.65
N ARG A 40 -28.21 -2.32 34.83
CA ARG A 40 -27.95 -2.53 33.40
C ARG A 40 -27.91 -1.21 32.63
N THR A 41 -28.84 -0.27 32.90
CA THR A 41 -28.83 1.06 32.29
C THR A 41 -27.54 1.83 32.61
N LYS A 42 -27.07 1.80 33.86
CA LYS A 42 -25.82 2.46 34.26
C LYS A 42 -24.57 1.85 33.60
N LEU A 43 -24.55 0.54 33.40
CA LEU A 43 -23.46 -0.13 32.68
C LEU A 43 -23.45 0.30 31.21
N LEU A 44 -24.61 0.30 30.55
CA LEU A 44 -24.75 0.75 29.16
C LEU A 44 -24.40 2.23 28.99
N GLU A 45 -24.77 3.10 29.94
CA GLU A 45 -24.37 4.51 29.92
C GLU A 45 -22.85 4.68 30.00
N ASN A 46 -22.18 3.90 30.84
CA ASN A 46 -20.73 3.91 30.93
C ASN A 46 -20.07 3.38 29.66
N GLU A 47 -20.58 2.29 29.09
CA GLU A 47 -20.11 1.74 27.81
C GLU A 47 -20.28 2.74 26.66
N ILE A 48 -21.44 3.39 26.54
CA ILE A 48 -21.70 4.43 25.54
C ILE A 48 -20.70 5.58 25.70
N LYS A 49 -20.39 5.99 26.95
CA LYS A 49 -19.43 7.05 27.20
C LYS A 49 -18.01 6.66 26.78
N ILE A 50 -17.59 5.43 27.05
CA ILE A 50 -16.29 4.90 26.62
C ILE A 50 -16.26 4.83 25.08
N MET A 51 -17.26 4.23 24.45
CA MET A 51 -17.36 4.12 22.99
C MET A 51 -17.32 5.48 22.29
N LYS A 52 -18.03 6.50 22.81
CA LYS A 52 -17.97 7.86 22.26
C LYS A 52 -16.57 8.46 22.34
N SER A 53 -15.85 8.23 23.44
CA SER A 53 -14.45 8.67 23.59
C SER A 53 -13.53 7.95 22.61
N GLU A 54 -13.73 6.64 22.40
CA GLU A 54 -12.95 5.86 21.45
C GLU A 54 -13.20 6.27 20.00
N ILE A 55 -14.45 6.53 19.62
CA ILE A 55 -14.80 7.05 18.30
C ILE A 55 -14.06 8.36 18.02
N LEU A 56 -14.01 9.28 18.99
CA LEU A 56 -13.28 10.54 18.84
C LEU A 56 -11.78 10.32 18.69
N ARG A 57 -11.19 9.43 19.50
CA ARG A 57 -9.77 9.06 19.41
C ARG A 57 -9.43 8.49 18.03
N ILE A 58 -10.20 7.48 17.59
CA ILE A 58 -10.00 6.82 16.29
C ILE A 58 -10.17 7.81 15.14
N ASN A 59 -11.16 8.71 15.20
CA ASN A 59 -11.34 9.74 14.17
C ASN A 59 -10.16 10.71 14.09
N HIS A 60 -9.56 11.08 15.23
CA HIS A 60 -8.36 11.91 15.25
C HIS A 60 -7.17 11.17 14.64
N ASP A 61 -6.94 9.91 15.05
CA ASP A 61 -5.86 9.07 14.52
C ASP A 61 -6.03 8.82 13.00
N LEU A 62 -7.27 8.61 12.55
CA LEU A 62 -7.61 8.47 11.13
C LEU A 62 -7.28 9.75 10.37
N THR A 63 -7.65 10.91 10.91
CA THR A 63 -7.36 12.20 10.27
C THR A 63 -5.85 12.45 10.19
N ALA A 64 -5.13 12.23 11.28
CA ALA A 64 -3.68 12.39 11.34
C ALA A 64 -2.94 11.44 10.40
N THR A 65 -3.35 10.18 10.31
CA THR A 65 -2.75 9.22 9.36
C THR A 65 -3.08 9.57 7.92
N LYS A 66 -4.29 10.05 7.64
CA LYS A 66 -4.70 10.51 6.31
C LYS A 66 -3.91 11.74 5.85
N GLU A 67 -3.61 12.67 6.75
CA GLU A 67 -2.73 13.81 6.46
C GLU A 67 -1.31 13.38 6.13
N LYS A 68 -0.72 12.48 6.93
CA LYS A 68 0.60 11.90 6.65
C LYS A 68 0.65 11.18 5.30
N ILE A 69 -0.40 10.46 4.93
CA ILE A 69 -0.49 9.80 3.61
C ILE A 69 -0.47 10.83 2.48
N LYS A 70 -1.23 11.92 2.62
CA LYS A 70 -1.25 13.00 1.61
C LYS A 70 0.13 13.64 1.46
N GLU A 71 0.77 14.02 2.56
CA GLU A 71 2.11 14.62 2.54
C GLU A 71 3.15 13.68 1.91
N ASN A 72 3.10 12.39 2.23
CA ASN A 72 4.01 11.41 1.65
C ASN A 72 3.75 11.20 0.16
N THR A 73 2.48 11.24 -0.26
CA THR A 73 2.10 11.10 -1.69
C THR A 73 2.65 12.28 -2.49
N GLU A 74 2.52 13.51 -1.97
CA GLU A 74 3.08 14.72 -2.60
C GLU A 74 4.61 14.66 -2.69
N LYS A 75 5.29 14.21 -1.62
CA LYS A 75 6.74 14.00 -1.63
C LYS A 75 7.16 12.96 -2.67
N ILE A 76 6.37 11.90 -2.88
CA ILE A 76 6.63 10.91 -3.93
C ILE A 76 6.46 11.54 -5.31
N GLU A 77 5.41 12.33 -5.54
CA GLU A 77 5.17 13.01 -6.81
C GLU A 77 6.30 13.98 -7.19
N VAL A 78 6.80 14.78 -6.23
CA VAL A 78 7.94 15.69 -6.47
C VAL A 78 9.20 14.91 -6.88
N ASN A 79 9.44 13.73 -6.29
CA ASN A 79 10.58 12.89 -6.63
C ASN A 79 10.36 12.06 -7.92
N LYS A 80 9.11 11.86 -8.34
CA LYS A 80 8.71 11.28 -9.64
C LYS A 80 8.65 12.34 -10.75
N THR A 81 9.45 13.39 -10.66
CA THR A 81 9.55 14.36 -11.75
C THR A 81 10.37 13.76 -12.90
N LEU A 82 9.84 13.84 -14.12
CA LEU A 82 10.61 13.57 -15.33
C LEU A 82 11.75 14.60 -15.41
N PRO A 83 12.95 14.25 -15.91
CA PRO A 83 13.28 13.08 -16.74
C PRO A 83 13.92 11.91 -15.98
N TYR A 84 13.45 10.69 -16.27
CA TYR A 84 14.07 9.45 -15.79
C TYR A 84 15.22 9.00 -16.69
N LEU A 85 16.17 8.27 -16.12
CA LEU A 85 17.12 7.46 -16.87
C LEU A 85 16.52 6.07 -17.05
N VAL A 86 16.51 5.56 -18.28
CA VAL A 86 16.03 4.20 -18.55
C VAL A 86 17.14 3.21 -18.22
N SER A 87 16.82 2.16 -17.48
CA SER A 87 17.74 1.08 -17.11
C SER A 87 17.06 -0.27 -17.25
N ASN A 88 17.87 -1.31 -17.40
CA ASN A 88 17.40 -2.69 -17.41
C ASN A 88 17.82 -3.37 -16.11
N VAL A 89 16.90 -4.11 -15.50
CA VAL A 89 17.22 -4.98 -14.36
C VAL A 89 17.98 -6.19 -14.89
N ILE A 90 19.17 -6.45 -14.36
CA ILE A 90 19.98 -7.62 -14.75
C ILE A 90 19.66 -8.79 -13.84
N GLU A 91 19.75 -8.57 -12.53
CA GLU A 91 19.65 -9.61 -11.53
C GLU A 91 19.07 -9.06 -10.23
N LEU A 92 18.27 -9.87 -9.57
CA LEU A 92 17.78 -9.64 -8.21
C LEU A 92 18.55 -10.60 -7.31
N LEU A 93 19.23 -10.06 -6.30
CA LEU A 93 20.00 -10.84 -5.35
C LEU A 93 19.31 -10.79 -4.00
N ASP A 94 19.14 -11.94 -3.37
CA ASP A 94 18.70 -11.99 -1.99
C ASP A 94 19.95 -11.96 -1.09
N MET A 95 20.19 -10.84 -0.40
CA MET A 95 21.26 -10.77 0.59
C MET A 95 20.77 -11.37 1.91
N GLU A 96 21.24 -12.58 2.19
CA GLU A 96 21.27 -13.09 3.56
C GLU A 96 22.42 -12.40 4.30
N PRO A 97 22.19 -11.87 5.51
CA PRO A 97 23.26 -11.26 6.26
C PRO A 97 24.27 -12.35 6.57
N GLN A 98 25.53 -12.05 6.27
CA GLN A 98 26.61 -12.86 6.77
C GLN A 98 26.57 -12.74 8.30
N ASP A 99 26.37 -13.86 9.00
CA ASP A 99 26.62 -14.01 10.46
C ASP A 99 28.14 -13.88 10.74
N SER A 100 28.78 -12.85 10.19
CA SER A 100 30.14 -12.45 10.50
C SER A 100 30.05 -11.72 11.83
N GLY A 101 30.25 -12.48 12.91
CA GLY A 101 30.05 -12.06 14.28
C GLY A 101 30.65 -10.69 14.61
N GLU A 102 29.90 -9.93 15.39
CA GLU A 102 30.38 -8.90 16.32
C GLU A 102 31.75 -8.29 15.98
N GLU A 103 31.89 -7.63 14.83
CA GLU A 103 32.97 -6.66 14.68
C GLU A 103 32.56 -5.41 15.45
N ASP A 104 32.95 -5.40 16.73
CA ASP A 104 32.94 -4.29 17.68
C ASP A 104 33.85 -3.16 17.16
N GLY A 105 33.40 -2.49 16.11
CA GLY A 105 34.02 -1.34 15.47
C GLY A 105 32.94 -0.34 15.08
N ALA A 106 33.16 0.93 15.36
CA ALA A 106 32.21 2.03 15.14
C ALA A 106 31.91 2.37 13.66
N ASN A 107 32.09 1.41 12.75
CA ASN A 107 31.88 1.57 11.31
C ASN A 107 31.09 0.39 10.75
N ILE A 108 29.91 0.14 11.34
CA ILE A 108 28.95 -0.83 10.81
C ILE A 108 28.47 -0.31 9.45
N ASP A 109 28.81 -1.02 8.38
CA ASP A 109 28.24 -0.74 7.07
C ASP A 109 26.74 -1.11 7.10
N LEU A 110 25.89 -0.09 7.19
CA LEU A 110 24.43 -0.23 7.25
C LEU A 110 23.86 -0.92 6.01
N ASP A 111 24.63 -1.02 4.91
CA ASP A 111 24.25 -1.73 3.70
C ASP A 111 24.51 -3.25 3.82
N ALA A 112 25.49 -3.67 4.62
CA ALA A 112 25.81 -5.09 4.83
C ALA A 112 24.88 -5.80 5.84
N GLN A 113 24.28 -5.05 6.77
CA GLN A 113 23.32 -5.59 7.75
C GLN A 113 21.87 -5.67 7.23
N ARG A 114 21.56 -5.07 6.08
CA ARG A 114 20.19 -5.05 5.57
C ARG A 114 19.81 -6.38 4.94
N LYS A 115 18.96 -7.12 5.65
CA LYS A 115 18.19 -8.23 5.11
C LYS A 115 17.26 -7.70 4.02
N GLY A 116 17.44 -8.13 2.78
CA GLY A 116 16.56 -7.71 1.71
C GLY A 116 16.96 -8.18 0.33
N LYS A 117 16.02 -8.00 -0.61
CA LYS A 117 16.30 -8.14 -2.02
C LYS A 117 17.07 -6.91 -2.50
N CYS A 118 18.22 -7.14 -3.11
CA CYS A 118 19.02 -6.14 -3.80
C CYS A 118 18.81 -6.29 -5.31
N ALA A 119 19.07 -5.23 -6.07
CA ALA A 119 18.97 -5.25 -7.52
C ALA A 119 20.28 -4.80 -8.16
N VAL A 120 20.67 -5.45 -9.25
CA VAL A 120 21.72 -4.98 -10.15
C VAL A 120 21.06 -4.44 -11.39
N ILE A 121 21.28 -3.15 -11.67
CA ILE A 121 20.73 -2.48 -12.84
C ILE A 121 21.84 -2.13 -13.84
N LYS A 122 21.52 -2.16 -15.13
CA LYS A 122 22.34 -1.61 -16.20
C LYS A 122 21.65 -0.42 -16.80
N THR A 123 22.26 0.75 -16.68
CA THR A 123 21.73 1.98 -17.27
C THR A 123 21.87 1.96 -18.78
N SER A 124 21.06 2.78 -19.45
CA SER A 124 21.21 3.05 -20.89
C SER A 124 22.59 3.59 -21.27
N THR A 125 23.31 4.19 -20.30
CA THR A 125 24.71 4.64 -20.45
C THR A 125 25.72 3.49 -20.35
N ARG A 126 25.26 2.23 -20.30
CA ARG A 126 26.07 0.99 -20.18
C ARG A 126 26.87 0.89 -18.89
N GLN A 127 26.46 1.61 -17.86
CA GLN A 127 27.03 1.51 -16.51
C GLN A 127 26.19 0.54 -15.69
N THR A 128 26.84 -0.27 -14.86
CA THR A 128 26.17 -1.21 -13.96
C THR A 128 26.21 -0.65 -12.55
N TYR A 129 25.05 -0.53 -11.92
CA TYR A 129 24.92 -0.08 -10.53
C TYR A 129 24.34 -1.20 -9.67
N PHE A 130 24.88 -1.34 -8.47
CA PHE A 130 24.33 -2.19 -7.43
C PHE A 130 23.45 -1.35 -6.51
N LEU A 131 22.18 -1.75 -6.36
CA LEU A 131 21.21 -1.12 -5.49
C LEU A 131 20.93 -2.04 -4.29
N PRO A 132 21.39 -1.67 -3.08
CA PRO A 132 20.98 -2.39 -1.86
C PRO A 132 19.49 -2.16 -1.55
N VAL A 133 18.88 -1.07 -2.06
CA VAL A 133 17.47 -0.73 -1.87
C VAL A 133 16.79 -0.53 -3.23
N ILE A 134 15.73 -1.30 -3.49
CA ILE A 134 15.05 -1.42 -4.79
C ILE A 134 14.14 -0.20 -5.12
N GLY A 135 13.96 0.75 -4.21
CA GLY A 135 13.26 2.02 -4.49
C GLY A 135 11.76 1.94 -4.27
N LEU A 136 10.96 2.54 -5.15
CA LEU A 136 9.50 2.68 -5.02
C LEU A 136 8.70 1.50 -5.58
N VAL A 137 9.36 0.54 -6.23
CA VAL A 137 8.70 -0.62 -6.87
C VAL A 137 8.92 -1.87 -6.02
N ASP A 138 7.89 -2.70 -5.92
CA ASP A 138 7.96 -3.97 -5.18
C ASP A 138 8.93 -4.94 -5.89
N PRO A 139 9.85 -5.58 -5.15
CA PRO A 139 10.86 -6.46 -5.75
C PRO A 139 10.28 -7.76 -6.32
N GLU A 140 9.07 -8.16 -5.90
CA GLU A 140 8.38 -9.35 -6.40
C GLU A 140 7.79 -9.17 -7.80
N LYS A 141 7.55 -7.91 -8.20
CA LYS A 141 7.02 -7.57 -9.54
C LYS A 141 8.13 -7.38 -10.57
N LEU A 142 9.38 -7.31 -10.12
CA LEU A 142 10.53 -7.13 -10.99
C LEU A 142 11.06 -8.49 -11.42
N SER A 143 11.38 -8.61 -12.69
CA SER A 143 12.07 -9.76 -13.26
C SER A 143 13.34 -9.32 -13.99
N PRO A 144 14.36 -10.19 -14.05
CA PRO A 144 15.53 -9.98 -14.90
C PRO A 144 15.12 -9.67 -16.35
N GLY A 145 15.62 -8.57 -16.90
CA GLY A 145 15.30 -8.10 -18.25
C GLY A 145 14.22 -7.02 -18.31
N ASP A 146 13.56 -6.69 -17.20
CA ASP A 146 12.57 -5.62 -17.18
C ASP A 146 13.21 -4.23 -17.36
N ILE A 147 12.49 -3.39 -18.10
CA ILE A 147 12.86 -1.99 -18.34
C ILE A 147 12.26 -1.15 -17.21
N VAL A 148 13.11 -0.40 -16.52
CA VAL A 148 12.72 0.41 -15.37
C VAL A 148 13.20 1.85 -15.52
N GLY A 149 12.40 2.79 -15.02
CA GLY A 149 12.77 4.19 -14.88
C GLY A 149 13.52 4.39 -13.56
N VAL A 150 14.76 4.85 -13.64
CA VAL A 150 15.60 5.18 -12.48
C VAL A 150 15.86 6.68 -12.40
N ASN A 151 16.11 7.17 -11.18
CA ASN A 151 16.56 8.54 -10.97
C ASN A 151 18.01 8.70 -11.48
N LYS A 152 18.37 9.88 -12.00
CA LYS A 152 19.71 10.15 -12.56
C LYS A 152 20.80 10.26 -11.50
N ASP A 153 20.47 10.80 -10.32
CA ASP A 153 21.46 11.09 -9.28
C ASP A 153 21.56 9.95 -8.27
N SER A 154 20.40 9.42 -7.84
CA SER A 154 20.33 8.37 -6.82
C SER A 154 20.22 6.95 -7.38
N TYR A 155 19.98 6.78 -8.68
CA TYR A 155 19.78 5.49 -9.36
C TYR A 155 18.65 4.61 -8.83
N LEU A 156 17.85 5.08 -7.87
CA LEU A 156 16.69 4.37 -7.32
C LEU A 156 15.63 4.13 -8.40
N ILE A 157 15.03 2.93 -8.37
CA ILE A 157 13.94 2.57 -9.28
C ILE A 157 12.66 3.30 -8.84
N LEU A 158 12.07 4.05 -9.78
CA LEU A 158 10.86 4.85 -9.55
C LEU A 158 9.60 4.15 -10.07
N GLU A 159 9.70 3.53 -11.25
CA GLU A 159 8.59 2.90 -11.94
C GLU A 159 9.09 1.84 -12.94
N THR A 160 8.29 0.79 -13.16
CA THR A 160 8.52 -0.18 -14.23
C THR A 160 7.92 0.34 -15.52
N LEU A 161 8.74 0.46 -16.56
CA LEU A 161 8.30 0.90 -17.87
C LEU A 161 7.79 -0.31 -18.67
N PRO A 162 6.79 -0.13 -19.54
CA PRO A 162 6.37 -1.19 -20.45
C PRO A 162 7.54 -1.57 -21.36
N GLN A 163 7.62 -2.86 -21.73
CA GLN A 163 8.64 -3.33 -22.65
C GLN A 163 8.48 -2.61 -24.00
N GLU A 164 9.56 -1.99 -24.47
CA GLU A 164 9.57 -1.32 -25.76
C GLU A 164 10.02 -2.29 -26.85
N TYR A 165 9.16 -2.50 -27.85
CA TYR A 165 9.51 -3.23 -29.07
C TYR A 165 10.21 -2.33 -30.08
N ASP A 166 11.06 -2.94 -30.91
CA ASP A 166 11.74 -2.29 -32.02
C ASP A 166 10.73 -1.58 -32.94
N SER A 167 11.08 -0.38 -33.40
CA SER A 167 10.21 0.47 -34.22
C SER A 167 9.79 -0.21 -35.53
N ARG A 168 10.62 -1.10 -36.07
CA ARG A 168 10.29 -1.87 -37.28
C ARG A 168 9.20 -2.90 -37.01
N VAL A 169 9.15 -3.47 -35.81
CA VAL A 169 8.09 -4.42 -35.41
C VAL A 169 6.79 -3.67 -35.15
N LYS A 170 6.86 -2.50 -34.51
CA LYS A 170 5.70 -1.60 -34.36
C LYS A 170 5.14 -1.18 -35.73
N ALA A 171 5.99 -0.91 -36.72
CA ALA A 171 5.56 -0.58 -38.08
C ALA A 171 4.99 -1.77 -38.87
N MET A 172 5.12 -3.00 -38.36
CA MET A 172 4.47 -4.19 -38.91
C MET A 172 3.12 -4.47 -38.25
N GLU A 173 2.73 -3.67 -37.25
CA GLU A 173 1.39 -3.74 -36.67
C GLU A 173 0.37 -3.37 -37.75
N VAL A 174 -0.62 -4.24 -37.95
CA VAL A 174 -1.65 -4.03 -38.98
C VAL A 174 -2.68 -3.07 -38.40
N ASP A 175 -2.60 -1.80 -38.80
CA ASP A 175 -3.54 -0.77 -38.35
C ASP A 175 -4.99 -1.06 -38.79
N GLU A 176 -5.18 -1.50 -40.05
CA GLU A 176 -6.49 -1.84 -40.60
C GLU A 176 -6.42 -3.13 -41.45
N ARG A 177 -7.42 -3.99 -41.30
CA ARG A 177 -7.57 -5.16 -42.19
C ARG A 177 -8.07 -4.67 -43.54
N PRO A 178 -7.42 -5.05 -44.66
CA PRO A 178 -7.89 -4.66 -45.98
C PRO A 178 -9.29 -5.24 -46.22
N THR A 179 -10.21 -4.40 -46.72
CA THR A 179 -11.51 -4.83 -47.22
C THR A 179 -11.38 -5.13 -48.71
N GLU A 180 -11.54 -6.40 -49.10
CA GLU A 180 -11.64 -6.79 -50.51
C GLU A 180 -12.97 -6.29 -51.10
N GLN A 181 -12.92 -5.73 -52.31
CA GLN A 181 -14.07 -5.40 -53.14
C GLN A 181 -14.12 -6.34 -54.35
#